data_AF-R4SNN7-F1
#
_entry.id   AF-R4SNN7-F1
#
_cell.length_a   1.000
_cell.length_b   1.000
_cell.length_c   1.000
_cell.angle_alpha   90.00
_cell.angle_beta   90.00
_cell.angle_gamma   90.00
#
_symmetry.space_group_name_H-M   'P 1'
#
loop_
_entity.id
_entity.type
_entity.pdbx_description
1 polymer ?
#
loop_
_entity_poly.entity_id
_entity_poly.type
_entity_poly.pdbx_seq_one_letter_code
_entity_poly.pdbx_strand_id
1 'polypeptide(L)'
;MNKIWDFIAENPMAAVIAGGEIGFWVAILAGLVARYPLKLKRTGVALLLLTPVIDLVVLVATVIDLRDGATANFVHGLAAVYLGFSVVFGHSMIKWADVRFAHRFAGGPPPPPKPRGREKLRAEWRDWFKCVLACGLAAGVLLLLIVMAGGTAQVDPLWGWLPRLGVVTAIWFATGPLWQELSPKDKVGEGVRR
;
A
#
# COMPACT_ATOMS: atom_id res chain seq x y z
N MET A 1 24.09 -12.76 16.46
CA MET A 1 23.31 -11.52 16.65
C MET A 1 24.17 -10.26 16.62
N ASN A 2 25.46 -10.28 17.01
CA ASN A 2 26.30 -9.07 17.03
C ASN A 2 26.73 -8.59 15.63
N LYS A 3 27.01 -9.50 14.69
CA LYS A 3 27.41 -9.15 13.31
C LYS A 3 26.43 -8.25 12.55
N ILE A 4 25.13 -8.31 12.87
CA ILE A 4 24.11 -7.46 12.23
C ILE A 4 24.16 -6.04 12.81
N TRP A 5 24.37 -5.92 14.13
CA TRP A 5 24.51 -4.63 14.80
C TRP A 5 25.81 -3.92 14.43
N ASP A 6 26.91 -4.67 14.29
CA ASP A 6 28.20 -4.15 13.83
C ASP A 6 28.09 -3.66 12.37
N PHE A 7 27.43 -4.43 11.49
CA PHE A 7 27.16 -4.03 10.11
C PHE A 7 26.27 -2.77 10.00
N ILE A 8 25.28 -2.65 10.89
CA ILE A 8 24.39 -1.48 10.99
C ILE A 8 25.14 -0.24 11.52
N ALA A 9 26.06 -0.42 12.47
CA ALA A 9 26.89 0.66 13.00
C ALA A 9 27.97 1.13 11.99
N GLU A 10 28.48 0.21 11.16
CA GLU A 10 29.45 0.49 10.10
C GLU A 10 28.81 1.10 8.84
N ASN A 11 27.53 0.84 8.57
CA ASN A 11 26.79 1.35 7.42
C ASN A 11 25.63 2.26 7.88
N PRO A 12 25.82 3.60 7.90
CA PRO A 12 24.82 4.56 8.40
C PRO A 12 23.42 4.37 7.79
N MET A 13 23.36 3.92 6.53
CA MET A 13 22.12 3.68 5.80
C MET A 13 21.37 2.43 6.25
N ALA A 14 22.07 1.37 6.63
CA ALA A 14 21.43 0.19 7.20
C ALA A 14 20.75 0.54 8.54
N ALA A 15 21.33 1.47 9.31
CA ALA A 15 20.71 2.00 10.53
C ALA A 15 19.46 2.85 10.24
N VAL A 16 19.48 3.67 9.18
CA VAL A 16 18.31 4.46 8.78
C VAL A 16 17.17 3.58 8.28
N ILE A 17 17.46 2.57 7.46
CA ILE A 17 16.45 1.62 6.97
C ILE A 17 15.89 0.80 8.14
N ALA A 18 16.75 0.24 8.98
CA ALA A 18 16.33 -0.53 10.15
C ALA A 18 15.54 0.34 11.15
N GLY A 19 15.98 1.58 11.39
CA GLY A 19 15.28 2.56 12.21
C GLY A 19 13.93 2.97 11.62
N GLY A 20 13.85 3.10 10.29
CA GLY A 20 12.62 3.34 9.55
C GLY A 20 11.64 2.18 9.68
N GLU A 21 12.09 0.94 9.52
CA GLU A 21 11.25 -0.26 9.73
C GLU A 21 10.77 -0.36 11.18
N ILE A 22 11.66 -0.17 12.16
CA ILE A 22 11.30 -0.19 13.58
C ILE A 22 10.30 0.91 13.88
N GLY A 23 10.54 2.14 13.41
CA GLY A 23 9.65 3.29 13.59
C GLY A 23 8.29 3.07 12.94
N PHE A 24 8.25 2.47 11.76
CA PHE A 24 7.03 2.08 11.06
C PHE A 24 6.21 1.08 11.89
N TRP A 25 6.84 -0.01 12.36
CA TRP A 25 6.15 -1.02 13.17
C TRP A 25 5.68 -0.44 14.51
N VAL A 26 6.52 0.39 15.15
CA VAL A 26 6.17 1.08 16.40
C VAL A 26 5.01 2.05 16.19
N ALA A 27 4.98 2.82 15.11
CA ALA A 27 3.89 3.74 14.81
C ALA A 27 2.57 3.00 14.54
N ILE A 28 2.61 1.89 13.81
CA ILE A 28 1.44 1.01 13.61
C ILE A 28 0.96 0.46 14.95
N LEU A 29 1.84 -0.16 15.73
CA LEU A 29 1.48 -0.78 17.01
C LEU A 29 0.93 0.27 17.98
N ALA A 30 1.59 1.43 18.09
CA ALA A 30 1.16 2.54 18.93
C ALA A 30 -0.17 3.13 18.46
N GLY A 31 -0.40 3.26 17.14
CA GLY A 31 -1.68 3.70 16.58
C GLY A 31 -2.82 2.73 16.89
N LEU A 32 -2.57 1.42 16.79
CA LEU A 32 -3.53 0.39 17.22
C LEU A 32 -3.77 0.47 18.74
N VAL A 33 -2.74 0.51 19.57
CA VAL A 33 -2.87 0.56 21.03
C VAL A 33 -3.56 1.85 21.50
N ALA A 34 -3.25 3.00 20.91
CA ALA A 34 -3.94 4.25 21.24
C ALA A 34 -5.43 4.20 20.86
N ARG A 35 -5.76 3.55 19.74
CA ARG A 35 -7.15 3.49 19.24
C ARG A 35 -8.01 2.49 20.00
N TYR A 36 -7.45 1.33 20.37
CA TYR A 36 -8.25 0.20 20.82
C TYR A 36 -8.33 0.10 22.35
N PRO A 37 -7.26 -0.22 23.11
CA PRO A 37 -7.34 -0.25 24.57
C PRO A 37 -7.60 1.13 25.19
N LEU A 38 -7.04 2.21 24.60
CA LEU A 38 -7.20 3.56 25.15
C LEU A 38 -8.43 4.32 24.60
N LYS A 39 -9.13 3.76 23.59
CA LYS A 39 -10.30 4.38 22.91
C LYS A 39 -10.06 5.79 22.35
N LEU A 40 -8.80 6.22 22.19
CA LEU A 40 -8.43 7.55 21.71
C LEU A 40 -8.44 7.58 20.17
N LYS A 41 -9.65 7.67 19.61
CA LYS A 41 -9.90 7.63 18.16
C LYS A 41 -9.05 8.64 17.36
N ARG A 42 -8.91 9.87 17.85
CA ARG A 42 -8.15 10.93 17.17
C ARG A 42 -6.64 10.67 17.21
N THR A 43 -6.12 10.25 18.36
CA THR A 43 -4.70 9.93 18.54
C THR A 43 -4.29 8.71 17.73
N GLY A 44 -5.14 7.68 17.68
CA GLY A 44 -4.92 6.51 16.85
C GLY A 44 -4.92 6.82 15.35
N VAL A 45 -5.80 7.72 14.88
CA VAL A 45 -5.76 8.19 13.47
C VAL A 45 -4.52 9.03 13.20
N ALA A 46 -4.12 9.92 14.11
CA ALA A 46 -2.90 10.71 13.97
C ALA A 46 -1.65 9.84 13.92
N LEU A 47 -1.55 8.82 14.78
CA LEU A 47 -0.45 7.85 14.78
C LEU A 47 -0.41 6.99 13.51
N LEU A 48 -1.56 6.59 12.97
CA LEU A 48 -1.63 5.87 11.68
C LEU A 48 -1.32 6.78 10.48
N LEU A 49 -1.60 8.08 10.58
CA LEU A 49 -1.18 9.07 9.57
C LEU A 49 0.32 9.40 9.66
N LEU A 50 0.97 9.09 10.78
CA LEU A 50 2.42 9.17 10.89
C LEU A 50 3.12 8.14 9.99
N THR A 51 2.47 7.02 9.70
CA THR A 51 3.01 5.95 8.86
C THR A 51 3.42 6.42 7.45
N PRO A 52 2.57 7.10 6.66
CA PRO A 52 2.99 7.65 5.37
C PRO A 52 4.02 8.79 5.50
N VAL A 53 4.09 9.48 6.64
CA VAL A 53 5.15 10.48 6.89
C VAL A 53 6.50 9.79 7.08
N ILE A 54 6.55 8.71 7.85
CA ILE A 54 7.75 7.88 8.01
C ILE A 54 8.19 7.32 6.65
N ASP A 55 7.24 6.83 5.85
CA ASP A 55 7.49 6.31 4.51
C ASP A 55 8.09 7.38 3.59
N LEU A 56 7.62 8.63 3.68
CA LEU A 56 8.18 9.77 2.96
C LEU A 56 9.62 10.09 3.41
N VAL A 57 9.90 10.04 4.71
CA VAL A 57 11.26 10.27 5.24
C VAL A 57 12.22 9.18 4.77
N VAL A 58 11.81 7.92 4.80
CA VAL A 58 12.60 6.79 4.28
C VAL A 58 12.83 6.94 2.78
N LEU A 59 11.82 7.40 2.03
CA LEU A 59 11.98 7.67 0.60
C LEU A 59 13.00 8.79 0.34
N VAL A 60 12.95 9.88 1.09
CA VAL A 60 13.92 10.98 0.98
C VAL A 60 15.34 10.50 1.31
N ALA A 61 15.50 9.73 2.39
CA ALA A 61 16.79 9.14 2.74
C ALA A 61 17.32 8.21 1.64
N THR A 62 16.44 7.42 1.04
CA THR A 62 16.77 6.56 -0.12
C THR A 62 17.27 7.38 -1.31
N VAL A 63 16.62 8.51 -1.62
CA VAL A 63 17.05 9.41 -2.72
C VAL A 63 18.44 9.98 -2.46
N ILE A 64 18.73 10.38 -1.22
CA ILE A 64 20.04 10.90 -0.82
C ILE A 64 21.10 9.80 -0.99
N ASP A 65 20.83 8.59 -0.50
CA ASP A 65 21.76 7.47 -0.60
C ASP A 65 22.07 7.05 -2.05
N LEU A 66 21.04 6.99 -2.90
CA LEU A 66 21.24 6.72 -4.34
C LEU A 66 22.03 7.83 -5.06
N ARG A 67 21.99 9.06 -4.55
CA ARG A 67 22.83 10.17 -5.05
C ARG A 67 24.27 10.07 -4.58
N ASP A 68 24.49 9.54 -3.38
CA ASP A 68 25.81 9.32 -2.82
C ASP A 68 26.50 8.06 -3.40
N GLY A 69 25.82 7.37 -4.34
CA GLY A 69 26.39 6.27 -5.14
C GLY A 69 25.95 4.88 -4.71
N ALA A 70 24.93 4.76 -3.84
CA ALA A 70 24.40 3.48 -3.45
C ALA A 70 23.70 2.76 -4.62
N THR A 71 23.71 1.42 -4.57
CA THR A 71 23.07 0.57 -5.58
C THR A 71 21.64 0.25 -5.18
N ALA A 72 20.70 0.56 -6.07
CA ALA A 72 19.31 0.21 -5.86
C ALA A 72 19.16 -1.32 -5.91
N ASN A 73 18.54 -1.86 -4.87
CA ASN A 73 18.22 -3.28 -4.76
C ASN A 73 16.71 -3.52 -4.92
N PHE A 74 16.31 -4.80 -4.88
CA PHE A 74 14.91 -5.21 -4.98
C PHE A 74 14.00 -4.56 -3.92
N VAL A 75 14.50 -4.34 -2.70
CA VAL A 75 13.74 -3.76 -1.58
C VAL A 75 13.29 -2.34 -1.90
N HIS A 76 14.14 -1.54 -2.54
CA HIS A 76 13.79 -0.17 -2.94
C HIS A 76 12.60 -0.14 -3.91
N GLY A 77 12.58 -1.09 -4.86
CA GLY A 77 11.46 -1.21 -5.77
C GLY A 77 10.18 -1.67 -5.08
N LEU A 78 10.27 -2.64 -4.17
CA LEU A 78 9.13 -3.10 -3.38
C LEU A 78 8.57 -1.98 -2.48
N ALA A 79 9.45 -1.16 -1.88
CA ALA A 79 9.06 -0.01 -1.07
C ALA A 79 8.28 1.02 -1.89
N ALA A 80 8.72 1.35 -3.10
CA ALA A 80 8.00 2.25 -4.00
C ALA A 80 6.60 1.71 -4.36
N VAL A 81 6.47 0.40 -4.60
CA VAL A 81 5.16 -0.26 -4.80
C VAL A 81 4.30 -0.16 -3.55
N TYR A 82 4.87 -0.48 -2.39
CA TYR A 82 4.17 -0.41 -1.11
C TYR A 82 3.62 0.99 -0.84
N LEU A 83 4.44 2.03 -1.04
CA LEU A 83 4.05 3.43 -0.88
C LEU A 83 2.90 3.80 -1.82
N GLY A 84 3.00 3.47 -3.10
CA GLY A 84 1.94 3.73 -4.09
C GLY A 84 0.60 3.09 -3.70
N PHE A 85 0.62 1.83 -3.27
CA PHE A 85 -0.59 1.14 -2.80
C PHE A 85 -1.11 1.70 -1.47
N SER A 86 -0.22 2.04 -0.54
CA SER A 86 -0.59 2.59 0.76
C SER A 86 -1.27 3.95 0.63
N VAL A 87 -0.79 4.83 -0.25
CA VAL A 87 -1.39 6.16 -0.49
C VAL A 87 -2.80 6.03 -1.08
N VAL A 88 -3.00 5.15 -2.05
CA VAL A 88 -4.30 5.03 -2.74
C VAL A 88 -5.32 4.23 -1.94
N PHE A 89 -4.91 3.11 -1.35
CA PHE A 89 -5.82 2.22 -0.62
C PHE A 89 -5.92 2.55 0.88
N GLY A 90 -4.97 3.30 1.44
CA GLY A 90 -4.85 3.57 2.87
C GLY A 90 -6.13 4.11 3.50
N HIS A 91 -6.73 5.15 2.93
CA HIS A 91 -7.98 5.71 3.46
C HIS A 91 -9.14 4.70 3.44
N SER A 92 -9.25 3.91 2.37
CA SER A 92 -10.28 2.87 2.23
C SER A 92 -10.06 1.73 3.23
N MET A 93 -8.81 1.31 3.43
CA MET A 93 -8.41 0.28 4.38
C MET A 93 -8.69 0.71 5.82
N ILE A 94 -8.33 1.94 6.19
CA ILE A 94 -8.61 2.49 7.53
C ILE A 94 -10.12 2.53 7.79
N LYS A 95 -10.91 2.98 6.82
CA LYS A 95 -12.38 3.03 6.95
C LYS A 95 -12.99 1.62 7.04
N TRP A 96 -12.52 0.68 6.22
CA TRP A 96 -12.96 -0.71 6.26
C TRP A 96 -12.65 -1.36 7.60
N ALA A 97 -11.42 -1.15 8.12
CA ALA A 97 -11.01 -1.64 9.42
C ALA A 97 -11.89 -1.03 10.53
N ASP A 98 -12.15 0.27 10.48
CA ASP A 98 -13.00 0.96 11.45
C ASP A 98 -14.42 0.35 11.51
N VAL A 99 -15.06 0.13 10.36
CA VAL A 99 -16.39 -0.48 10.29
C VAL A 99 -16.39 -1.91 10.82
N ARG A 100 -15.40 -2.73 10.44
CA ARG A 100 -15.31 -4.13 10.87
C ARG A 100 -15.08 -4.26 12.38
N PHE A 101 -14.20 -3.42 12.93
CA PHE A 101 -13.89 -3.41 14.35
C PHE A 101 -15.03 -2.82 15.18
N ALA A 102 -15.67 -1.74 14.71
CA ALA A 102 -16.85 -1.17 15.37
C ALA A 102 -17.96 -2.23 15.53
N HIS A 103 -18.21 -3.00 14.48
CA HIS A 103 -19.17 -4.10 14.54
C HIS A 103 -18.74 -5.22 15.51
N ARG A 104 -17.47 -5.65 15.47
CA ARG A 104 -17.01 -6.81 16.26
C ARG A 104 -16.85 -6.53 17.76
N PHE A 105 -16.39 -5.33 18.12
CA PHE A 105 -15.95 -5.01 19.49
C PHE A 105 -16.73 -3.87 20.15
N ALA A 106 -17.48 -3.07 19.40
CA ALA A 106 -18.20 -1.91 19.93
C ALA A 106 -19.72 -1.96 19.69
N GLY A 107 -20.26 -3.10 19.24
CA GLY A 107 -21.69 -3.26 18.95
C GLY A 107 -22.19 -2.36 17.81
N GLY A 108 -21.29 -1.87 16.96
CA GLY A 108 -21.63 -1.04 15.80
C GLY A 108 -22.48 -1.80 14.77
N PRO A 109 -23.15 -1.08 13.85
CA PRO A 109 -24.02 -1.69 12.85
C PRO A 109 -23.26 -2.66 11.93
N PRO A 110 -23.94 -3.67 11.35
CA PRO A 110 -23.32 -4.65 10.47
C PRO A 110 -22.64 -4.00 9.26
N PRO A 111 -21.49 -4.55 8.81
CA PRO A 111 -20.82 -4.07 7.61
C PRO A 111 -21.79 -4.06 6.43
N PRO A 112 -21.75 -3.04 5.55
CA PRO A 112 -22.68 -2.94 4.44
C PRO A 112 -22.64 -4.19 3.56
N PRO A 113 -23.80 -4.65 3.06
CA PRO A 113 -23.89 -5.85 2.24
C PRO A 113 -23.06 -5.73 0.97
N LYS A 114 -22.57 -6.86 0.45
CA LYS A 114 -21.79 -6.89 -0.81
C LYS A 114 -22.65 -6.33 -1.95
N PRO A 115 -22.14 -5.35 -2.73
CA PRO A 115 -22.88 -4.80 -3.86
C PRO A 115 -23.21 -5.90 -4.88
N ARG A 116 -24.39 -5.83 -5.49
CA ARG A 116 -24.88 -6.80 -6.48
C ARG A 116 -25.16 -6.13 -7.83
N GLY A 117 -25.07 -6.89 -8.92
CA GLY A 117 -25.38 -6.42 -10.27
C GLY A 117 -24.56 -5.20 -10.70
N ARG A 118 -25.23 -4.13 -11.17
CA ARG A 118 -24.56 -2.92 -11.70
C ARG A 118 -23.74 -2.17 -10.66
N GLU A 119 -24.11 -2.25 -9.38
CA GLU A 119 -23.32 -1.63 -8.30
C GLU A 119 -22.01 -2.37 -8.05
N LYS A 120 -22.02 -3.70 -8.20
CA LYS A 120 -20.82 -4.54 -8.12
C LYS A 120 -19.84 -4.18 -9.24
N LEU A 121 -20.33 -4.07 -10.48
CA LEU A 121 -19.51 -3.68 -11.62
C LEU A 121 -18.88 -2.29 -11.43
N ARG A 122 -19.64 -1.29 -10.96
CA ARG A 122 -19.08 0.04 -10.66
C ARG A 122 -18.01 0.00 -9.56
N ALA A 123 -18.20 -0.84 -8.55
CA ALA A 123 -17.22 -0.99 -7.47
C ALA A 123 -15.91 -1.60 -7.99
N GLU A 124 -15.98 -2.63 -8.83
CA GLU A 124 -14.82 -3.27 -9.46
C GLU A 124 -14.06 -2.33 -10.38
N TRP A 125 -14.77 -1.56 -11.22
CA TRP A 125 -14.16 -0.52 -12.05
C TRP A 125 -13.45 0.53 -11.19
N ARG A 126 -14.08 0.97 -10.09
CA ARG A 126 -13.47 1.92 -9.16
C ARG A 126 -12.21 1.36 -8.50
N ASP A 127 -12.22 0.09 -8.10
CA ASP A 127 -11.06 -0.54 -7.48
C ASP A 127 -9.95 -0.83 -8.50
N TRP A 128 -10.30 -1.10 -9.76
CA TRP A 128 -9.34 -1.14 -10.87
C TRP A 128 -8.70 0.23 -11.11
N PHE A 129 -9.48 1.32 -11.17
CA PHE A 129 -8.92 2.68 -11.29
C PHE A 129 -7.99 3.03 -10.13
N LYS A 130 -8.31 2.60 -8.90
CA LYS A 130 -7.39 2.73 -7.76
C LYS A 130 -6.11 1.93 -7.96
N CYS A 131 -6.20 0.70 -8.48
CA CYS A 131 -5.01 -0.10 -8.80
C CYS A 131 -4.13 0.61 -9.84
N VAL A 132 -4.72 1.15 -10.91
CA VAL A 132 -3.99 1.93 -11.92
C VAL A 132 -3.33 3.16 -11.30
N LEU A 133 -4.05 3.90 -10.46
CA LEU A 133 -3.50 5.06 -9.75
C LEU A 133 -2.34 4.67 -8.82
N ALA A 134 -2.48 3.56 -8.08
CA ALA A 134 -1.44 3.06 -7.17
C ALA A 134 -0.18 2.64 -7.93
N CYS A 135 -0.35 1.88 -9.02
CA CYS A 135 0.74 1.52 -9.92
C CYS A 135 1.38 2.76 -10.57
N GLY A 136 0.58 3.76 -10.93
CA GLY A 136 1.06 5.03 -11.49
C GLY A 136 1.90 5.82 -10.48
N LEU A 137 1.48 5.90 -9.22
CA LEU A 137 2.26 6.53 -8.15
C LEU A 137 3.55 5.76 -7.88
N ALA A 138 3.48 4.43 -7.79
CA ALA A 138 4.66 3.58 -7.63
C ALA A 138 5.66 3.77 -8.78
N ALA A 139 5.18 3.77 -10.02
CA ALA A 139 6.00 4.04 -11.20
C ALA A 139 6.60 5.45 -11.16
N GLY A 140 5.83 6.47 -10.75
CA GLY A 140 6.32 7.83 -10.57
C GLY A 140 7.45 7.92 -9.54
N VAL A 141 7.34 7.23 -8.42
CA VAL A 141 8.38 7.15 -7.39
C VAL A 141 9.62 6.42 -7.91
N LEU A 142 9.45 5.29 -8.62
CA LEU A 142 10.56 4.57 -9.25
C LEU A 142 11.31 5.45 -10.26
N LEU A 143 10.58 6.15 -11.13
CA LEU A 143 11.16 7.07 -12.12
C LEU A 143 11.87 8.24 -11.44
N LEU A 144 11.31 8.78 -10.36
CA LEU A 144 11.95 9.81 -9.56
C LEU A 144 13.29 9.31 -9.01
N LEU A 145 13.32 8.10 -8.42
CA LEU A 145 14.57 7.49 -7.93
C LEU A 145 15.60 7.32 -9.05
N ILE A 146 15.17 6.82 -10.22
CA ILE A 146 16.03 6.63 -11.40
C ILE A 146 16.64 7.96 -11.86
N VAL A 147 15.82 9.00 -12.04
CA VAL A 147 16.28 10.33 -12.50
C VAL A 147 17.18 10.98 -11.45
N MET A 148 16.83 10.86 -10.17
CA MET A 148 17.57 11.50 -9.09
C MET A 148 18.92 10.85 -8.83
N ALA A 149 19.08 9.55 -9.09
CA ALA A 149 20.32 8.83 -8.86
C ALA A 149 21.42 9.15 -9.90
N GLY A 150 21.05 9.51 -11.13
CA GLY A 150 22.00 9.99 -12.16
C GLY A 150 22.92 8.93 -12.80
N GLY A 151 23.20 7.79 -12.15
CA GLY A 151 23.94 6.66 -12.70
C GLY A 151 23.04 5.55 -13.28
N THR A 152 23.43 4.95 -14.41
CA THR A 152 22.62 3.93 -15.11
C THR A 152 22.71 2.54 -14.47
N ALA A 153 23.92 2.06 -14.15
CA ALA A 153 24.12 0.71 -13.60
C ALA A 153 23.53 0.52 -12.19
N GLN A 154 23.51 1.59 -11.38
CA GLN A 154 23.04 1.51 -9.99
C GLN A 154 21.52 1.42 -9.86
N VAL A 155 20.76 1.78 -10.90
CA VAL A 155 19.29 1.77 -10.90
C VAL A 155 18.66 0.73 -11.83
N ASP A 156 19.48 -0.07 -12.52
CA ASP A 156 19.04 -1.17 -13.39
C ASP A 156 17.97 -2.07 -12.74
N PRO A 157 18.09 -2.46 -11.45
CA PRO A 157 17.08 -3.28 -10.80
C PRO A 157 15.69 -2.61 -10.68
N LEU A 158 15.61 -1.27 -10.70
CA LEU A 158 14.35 -0.53 -10.61
C LEU A 158 13.56 -0.59 -11.93
N TRP A 159 14.23 -0.64 -13.07
CA TRP A 159 13.58 -0.76 -14.38
C TRP A 159 12.76 -2.03 -14.51
N GLY A 160 13.22 -3.13 -13.88
CA GLY A 160 12.49 -4.41 -13.84
C GLY A 160 11.16 -4.37 -13.09
N TRP A 161 10.88 -3.33 -12.29
CA TRP A 161 9.62 -3.18 -11.56
C TRP A 161 8.48 -2.58 -12.40
N LEU A 162 8.80 -1.71 -13.37
CA LEU A 162 7.81 -1.10 -14.26
C LEU A 162 6.95 -2.14 -15.02
N PRO A 163 7.52 -3.16 -15.70
CA PRO A 163 6.71 -4.17 -16.37
C PRO A 163 5.91 -5.02 -15.37
N ARG A 164 6.43 -5.26 -14.16
CA ARG A 164 5.70 -6.00 -13.11
C ARG A 164 4.45 -5.26 -12.65
N LEU A 165 4.52 -3.93 -12.51
CA LEU A 165 3.35 -3.09 -12.23
C LEU A 165 2.28 -3.19 -13.34
N GLY A 166 2.72 -3.26 -14.59
CA GLY A 166 1.83 -3.51 -15.73
C GLY A 166 1.13 -4.86 -15.63
N VAL A 167 1.86 -5.93 -15.31
CA VAL A 167 1.30 -7.28 -15.10
C VAL A 167 0.29 -7.30 -13.95
N VAL A 168 0.60 -6.67 -12.82
CA VAL A 168 -0.33 -6.57 -11.68
C VAL A 168 -1.63 -5.90 -12.10
N THR A 169 -1.53 -4.79 -12.83
CA THR A 169 -2.70 -4.04 -13.32
C THR A 169 -3.53 -4.87 -14.31
N ALA A 170 -2.88 -5.64 -15.18
CA ALA A 170 -3.52 -6.51 -16.15
C ALA A 170 -4.24 -7.70 -15.49
N ILE A 171 -3.61 -8.34 -14.51
CA ILE A 171 -4.23 -9.42 -13.72
C ILE A 171 -5.45 -8.90 -12.96
N TRP A 172 -5.34 -7.72 -12.34
CA TRP A 172 -6.46 -7.10 -11.64
C TRP A 172 -7.60 -6.77 -12.61
N PHE A 173 -7.28 -6.23 -13.79
CA PHE A 173 -8.27 -5.98 -14.83
C PHE A 173 -9.02 -7.26 -15.24
N ALA A 174 -8.27 -8.34 -15.48
CA ALA A 174 -8.82 -9.62 -15.90
C ALA A 174 -9.74 -10.22 -14.83
N THR A 175 -9.33 -10.18 -13.56
CA THR A 175 -10.06 -10.78 -12.43
C THR A 175 -11.21 -9.92 -11.90
N GLY A 176 -11.21 -8.62 -12.15
CA GLY A 176 -12.23 -7.67 -11.69
C GLY A 176 -13.25 -7.33 -12.77
N PRO A 177 -13.12 -6.17 -13.44
CA PRO A 177 -14.12 -5.66 -14.37
C PRO A 177 -14.35 -6.60 -15.56
N LEU A 178 -13.29 -7.17 -16.16
CA LEU A 178 -13.42 -8.05 -17.32
C LEU A 178 -14.19 -9.33 -16.97
N TRP A 179 -13.87 -9.97 -15.84
CA TRP A 179 -14.60 -11.16 -15.37
C TRP A 179 -16.07 -10.87 -15.07
N GLN A 180 -16.38 -9.69 -14.55
CA GLN A 180 -17.76 -9.29 -14.23
C GLN A 180 -18.59 -8.99 -15.47
N GLU A 181 -17.98 -8.46 -16.53
CA GLU A 181 -18.66 -8.24 -17.81
C GLU A 181 -18.92 -9.55 -18.56
N LEU A 182 -18.00 -10.51 -18.43
CA LEU A 182 -18.12 -11.84 -19.05
C LEU A 182 -18.97 -12.81 -18.23
N SER A 183 -19.09 -12.62 -16.92
CA SER A 183 -19.94 -13.46 -16.07
C SER A 183 -21.41 -13.27 -16.47
N PRO A 184 -22.13 -14.36 -16.77
CA PRO A 184 -23.54 -14.28 -17.10
C PRO A 184 -24.30 -13.54 -16.00
N LYS A 185 -25.09 -12.54 -16.37
CA LYS A 185 -26.02 -11.89 -15.44
C LYS A 185 -26.87 -12.98 -14.81
N ASP A 186 -26.70 -13.23 -13.51
CA ASP A 186 -27.61 -14.06 -12.74
C ASP A 186 -29.04 -13.56 -13.00
N LYS A 187 -29.80 -14.34 -13.79
CA LYS A 187 -31.25 -14.17 -13.97
C LYS A 187 -31.94 -14.60 -12.67
N VAL A 188 -31.68 -13.91 -11.56
CA VAL A 188 -32.42 -14.10 -10.31
C VAL A 188 -33.49 -13.00 -10.28
N GLY A 189 -34.63 -13.29 -10.90
CA GLY A 189 -35.74 -12.34 -10.98
C GLY A 189 -37.05 -12.85 -11.59
N GLU A 190 -37.10 -14.05 -12.18
CA GLU A 190 -38.34 -14.62 -12.71
C GLU A 190 -38.54 -16.03 -12.15
N GLY A 191 -39.22 -16.14 -11.00
CA GLY A 191 -39.50 -17.44 -10.40
C GLY A 191 -40.28 -17.45 -9.09
N VAL A 192 -40.80 -16.31 -8.61
CA VAL A 192 -41.72 -16.28 -7.46
C VAL A 192 -42.89 -15.38 -7.80
N ARG A 193 -43.76 -15.86 -8.69
CA ARG A 193 -45.16 -15.47 -8.84
C ARG A 193 -45.80 -16.45 -9.83
N ARG A 194 -46.22 -17.61 -9.35
CA ARG A 194 -47.41 -18.35 -9.80
C ARG A 194 -47.85 -19.25 -8.66
#